data_AF-A0A1G0YLX8-F1
#
_entry.id   AF-A0A1G0YLX8-F1
#
_cell.length_a   1.000
_cell.length_b   1.000
_cell.length_c   1.000
_cell.angle_alpha   90.00
_cell.angle_beta   90.00
_cell.angle_gamma   90.00
#
_symmetry.space_group_name_H-M   'P 1'
#
loop_
_entity.id
_entity.type
_entity.pdbx_description
1 polymer ?
#
loop_
_entity_poly.entity_id
_entity_poly.type
_entity_poly.pdbx_seq_one_letter_code
_entity_poly.pdbx_strand_id
1 'polypeptide(L)'
;MQVPVIALFYEKADMGQVSRYVQRAQFIPHPKQSEGAFIDALVEQSRRLGESVLIPVDDATLVTVSRHKAYLDEHFMVACAEWNIVERVIDKHYTYALAETLNVSAPWSHSPESEAEVELLEKDISYPCLVKPRQSHLYFERFRKKMVRVENKDQLMAAYREAAQAGLKTMLQEWIPGDDAQGINYNSYCWNGQPVVDFTAEKVRLSPPSFGVPCVVVSKPIPEVSEPAAKMLKALGFYGYSCMEFKRDARDGSYKFMEINARYNRSILLSISCGINFPWLMYCHLTQGQRPSAMPYANGIYWIDELRDIAAGVQRIRQERYSLSKFIEPYVGPHIFAVFDWKDLRPFVKRCLDLCRIAGTKFLEAKGWFAARKRNEINKPAQVLQREERGL
;
A
#
# COMPACT_ATOMS: atom_id res chain seq x y z
N MET A 1 28.48 5.42 -10.92
CA MET A 1 28.69 5.62 -9.47
C MET A 1 27.60 4.81 -8.76
N GLN A 2 27.94 3.82 -7.94
CA GLN A 2 26.95 2.97 -7.27
C GLN A 2 26.69 3.56 -5.88
N VAL A 3 25.48 4.09 -5.64
CA VAL A 3 25.09 4.62 -4.33
C VAL A 3 24.89 3.44 -3.37
N PRO A 4 25.59 3.38 -2.22
CA PRO A 4 25.41 2.31 -1.25
C PRO A 4 23.98 2.28 -0.70
N VAL A 5 23.37 1.09 -0.64
CA VAL A 5 22.01 0.91 -0.12
C VAL A 5 22.04 0.10 1.16
N ILE A 6 21.41 0.64 2.20
CA ILE A 6 21.24 0.00 3.50
C ILE A 6 19.75 -0.25 3.72
N ALA A 7 19.37 -1.50 3.99
CA ALA A 7 17.98 -1.87 4.23
C ALA A 7 17.71 -1.92 5.75
N LEU A 8 16.86 -1.03 6.24
CA LEU A 8 16.34 -1.10 7.60
C LEU A 8 14.94 -1.72 7.54
N PHE A 9 14.76 -2.86 8.19
CA PHE A 9 13.53 -3.65 8.07
C PHE A 9 13.01 -4.06 9.45
N TYR A 10 11.69 -4.23 9.58
CA TYR A 10 11.06 -4.61 10.84
C TYR A 10 10.15 -5.85 10.69
N GLU A 11 9.99 -6.37 9.47
CA GLU A 11 9.34 -7.66 9.25
C GLU A 11 10.35 -8.70 8.76
N LYS A 12 10.39 -9.88 9.42
CA LYS A 12 11.28 -10.98 9.00
C LYS A 12 10.96 -11.49 7.59
N ALA A 13 9.75 -11.25 7.09
CA ALA A 13 9.31 -11.65 5.75
C ALA A 13 9.73 -10.66 4.64
N ASP A 14 10.34 -9.53 4.99
CA ASP A 14 10.77 -8.52 4.01
C ASP A 14 11.82 -9.09 3.07
N MET A 15 11.45 -9.26 1.80
CA MET A 15 12.29 -9.93 0.81
C MET A 15 13.43 -9.04 0.29
N GLY A 16 13.27 -7.72 0.32
CA GLY A 16 14.27 -6.77 -0.18
C GLY A 16 15.59 -6.82 0.59
N GLN A 17 15.58 -7.19 1.87
CA GLN A 17 16.76 -7.18 2.75
C GLN A 17 17.86 -8.17 2.33
N VAL A 18 17.53 -9.21 1.55
CA VAL A 18 18.51 -10.19 1.05
C VAL A 18 19.00 -9.90 -0.37
N SER A 19 18.54 -8.80 -0.98
CA SER A 19 18.95 -8.37 -2.32
C SER A 19 20.46 -8.20 -2.39
N ARG A 20 21.07 -8.59 -3.50
CA ARG A 20 22.51 -8.34 -3.73
C ARG A 20 22.88 -6.86 -3.80
N TYR A 21 21.91 -5.99 -4.04
CA TYR A 21 22.12 -4.54 -4.13
C TYR A 21 22.09 -3.87 -2.75
N VAL A 22 21.66 -4.59 -1.72
CA VAL A 22 21.71 -4.14 -0.32
C VAL A 22 23.09 -4.50 0.25
N GLN A 23 23.85 -3.48 0.64
CA GLN A 23 25.18 -3.66 1.23
C GLN A 23 25.09 -4.16 2.68
N ARG A 24 24.10 -3.67 3.42
CA ARG A 24 23.85 -4.07 4.80
C ARG A 24 22.35 -4.03 5.07
N ALA A 25 21.87 -5.05 5.77
CA ALA A 25 20.51 -5.10 6.26
C ALA A 25 20.51 -5.11 7.79
N GLN A 26 19.60 -4.36 8.41
CA GLN A 26 19.47 -4.31 9.86
C GLN A 26 18.01 -4.39 10.28
N PHE A 27 17.73 -5.29 11.21
CA PHE A 27 16.44 -5.37 11.87
C PHE A 27 16.29 -4.23 12.87
N ILE A 28 15.21 -3.46 12.79
CA ILE A 28 14.91 -2.34 13.68
C ILE A 28 13.50 -2.47 14.29
N PRO A 29 13.19 -1.76 15.39
CA PRO A 29 11.87 -1.80 16.01
C PRO A 29 10.74 -1.43 15.04
N HIS A 30 9.52 -1.92 15.28
CA HIS A 30 8.39 -1.60 14.40
C HIS A 30 7.87 -0.17 14.69
N PRO A 31 7.71 0.71 13.69
CA PRO A 31 7.37 2.13 13.88
C PRO A 31 6.06 2.34 14.67
N LYS A 32 5.02 1.55 14.37
CA LYS A 32 3.74 1.62 15.11
C LYS A 32 3.73 0.99 16.51
N GLN A 33 4.67 0.09 16.81
CA GLN A 33 4.67 -0.61 18.12
C GLN A 33 5.55 0.11 19.13
N SER A 34 6.63 0.73 18.68
CA SER A 34 7.58 1.46 19.53
C SER A 34 8.19 2.60 18.74
N GLU A 35 7.41 3.67 18.54
CA GLU A 35 7.79 4.82 17.71
C GLU A 35 9.12 5.46 18.15
N GLY A 36 9.31 5.71 19.45
CA GLY A 36 10.56 6.28 19.97
C GLY A 36 11.77 5.39 19.67
N ALA A 37 11.67 4.08 19.95
CA ALA A 37 12.76 3.13 19.69
C ALA A 37 13.07 2.98 18.18
N PHE A 38 12.07 3.14 17.31
CA PHE A 38 12.27 3.18 15.87
C PHE A 38 13.08 4.43 15.47
N ILE A 39 12.72 5.60 15.97
CA ILE A 39 13.47 6.85 15.72
C ILE A 39 14.90 6.76 16.25
N ASP A 40 15.09 6.28 17.49
CA ASP A 40 16.42 6.09 18.08
C ASP A 40 17.30 5.17 17.22
N ALA A 41 16.73 4.08 16.70
CA ALA A 41 17.43 3.15 15.83
C ALA A 41 17.84 3.79 14.49
N LEU A 42 17.01 4.68 13.93
CA LEU A 42 17.36 5.46 12.74
C LEU A 42 18.52 6.42 13.04
N VAL A 43 18.45 7.20 14.13
CA VAL A 43 19.52 8.14 14.52
C VAL A 43 20.83 7.41 14.83
N GLU A 44 20.79 6.21 15.39
CA GLU A 44 22.00 5.39 15.56
C GLU A 44 22.65 5.04 14.20
N GLN A 45 21.85 4.88 13.14
CA GLN A 45 22.39 4.62 11.80
C GLN A 45 23.05 5.85 11.18
N SER A 46 22.50 7.06 11.35
CA SER A 46 23.11 8.27 10.76
C SER A 46 24.56 8.45 11.21
N ARG A 47 24.85 8.16 12.48
CA ARG A 47 26.21 8.22 13.07
C ARG A 47 27.22 7.33 12.36
N ARG A 48 26.77 6.25 11.69
CA ARG A 48 27.63 5.30 10.97
C ARG A 48 27.73 5.58 9.47
N LEU A 49 26.71 6.21 8.90
CA LEU A 49 26.55 6.35 7.45
C LEU A 49 27.07 7.70 6.92
N GLY A 50 27.17 8.72 7.77
CA GLY A 50 27.43 10.08 7.34
C GLY A 50 26.24 10.66 6.58
N GLU A 51 26.49 11.59 5.66
CA GLU A 51 25.45 12.20 4.83
C GLU A 51 24.71 11.13 4.03
N SER A 52 23.41 10.98 4.29
CA SER A 52 22.62 9.89 3.73
C SER A 52 21.17 10.32 3.51
N VAL A 53 20.53 9.72 2.50
CA VAL A 53 19.12 9.95 2.17
C VAL A 53 18.27 8.89 2.86
N LEU A 54 17.28 9.30 3.65
CA LEU A 54 16.33 8.41 4.32
C LEU A 54 15.04 8.30 3.51
N ILE A 55 14.71 7.11 3.02
CA ILE A 55 13.51 6.86 2.22
C ILE A 55 12.53 5.97 2.98
N PRO A 56 11.36 6.47 3.43
CA PRO A 56 10.29 5.61 3.91
C PRO A 56 9.63 4.88 2.73
N VAL A 57 9.36 3.58 2.90
CA VAL A 57 8.95 2.68 1.79
C VAL A 57 7.56 2.08 1.96
N ASP A 58 6.90 2.32 3.09
CA ASP A 58 5.53 1.87 3.37
C ASP A 58 4.76 2.93 4.16
N ASP A 59 3.47 2.70 4.41
CA ASP A 59 2.61 3.67 5.09
C ASP A 59 3.01 3.89 6.56
N ALA A 60 3.52 2.86 7.24
CA ALA A 60 3.87 2.94 8.65
C ALA A 60 5.14 3.78 8.85
N THR A 61 6.16 3.51 8.04
CA THR A 61 7.40 4.27 7.99
C THR A 61 7.17 5.68 7.50
N LEU A 62 6.36 5.90 6.46
CA LEU A 62 6.02 7.24 5.97
C LEU A 62 5.40 8.09 7.07
N VAL A 63 4.39 7.56 7.76
CA VAL A 63 3.68 8.30 8.83
C VAL A 63 4.64 8.68 9.96
N THR A 64 5.41 7.72 10.47
CA THR A 64 6.34 7.97 11.58
C THR A 64 7.49 8.89 11.15
N VAL A 65 8.14 8.63 10.01
CA VAL A 65 9.26 9.47 9.52
C VAL A 65 8.79 10.89 9.22
N SER A 66 7.65 11.07 8.55
CA SER A 66 7.13 12.40 8.22
C SER A 66 6.78 13.21 9.48
N ARG A 67 6.19 12.58 10.51
CA ARG A 67 5.89 13.22 11.80
C ARG A 67 7.14 13.72 12.52
N HIS A 68 8.24 12.98 12.42
CA HIS A 68 9.53 13.33 13.03
C HIS A 68 10.50 13.95 12.03
N LYS A 69 10.02 14.40 10.86
CA LYS A 69 10.89 14.83 9.75
C LYS A 69 11.83 15.96 10.15
N ALA A 70 11.31 16.99 10.85
CA ALA A 70 12.13 18.12 11.30
C ALA A 70 13.35 17.68 12.15
N TYR A 71 13.15 16.69 13.03
CA TYR A 71 14.24 16.13 13.84
C TYR A 71 15.17 15.21 13.01
N LEU A 72 14.59 14.37 12.14
CA LEU A 72 15.35 13.47 11.28
C LEU A 72 16.17 14.20 10.21
N ASP A 73 15.75 15.40 9.79
CA ASP A 73 16.49 16.24 8.85
C ASP A 73 17.83 16.77 9.44
N GLU A 74 18.00 16.75 10.77
CA GLU A 74 19.30 17.00 11.41
C GLU A 74 20.31 15.85 11.21
N HIS A 75 19.83 14.70 10.72
CA HIS A 75 20.59 13.45 10.63
C HIS A 75 20.62 12.86 9.22
N PHE A 76 19.62 13.19 8.39
CA PHE A 76 19.41 12.63 7.06
C PHE A 76 18.85 13.69 6.11
N MET A 77 19.02 13.46 4.81
CA MET A 77 18.14 14.07 3.81
C MET A 77 16.85 13.24 3.73
N VAL A 78 15.77 13.66 4.40
CA VAL A 78 14.55 12.86 4.50
C VAL A 78 13.70 13.00 3.24
N ALA A 79 13.51 11.88 2.53
CA ALA A 79 12.85 11.80 1.22
C ALA A 79 11.34 11.55 1.28
N CYS A 80 10.62 12.35 2.08
CA CYS A 80 9.16 12.37 2.09
C CYS A 80 8.63 13.79 2.29
N ALA A 81 7.33 13.97 2.05
CA ALA A 81 6.65 15.23 2.33
C ALA A 81 6.55 15.52 3.84
N GLU A 82 6.31 16.79 4.16
CA GLU A 82 6.05 17.27 5.52
C GLU A 82 4.82 16.62 6.16
N TRP A 83 4.80 16.54 7.49
CA TRP A 83 3.72 15.87 8.24
C TRP A 83 2.35 16.45 7.94
N ASN A 84 2.24 17.77 7.85
CA ASN A 84 0.97 18.44 7.55
C ASN A 84 0.40 18.05 6.17
N ILE A 85 1.25 17.66 5.21
CA ILE A 85 0.83 17.15 3.89
C ILE A 85 0.48 15.67 4.01
N VAL A 86 1.35 14.86 4.63
CA VAL A 86 1.14 13.41 4.76
C VAL A 86 -0.13 13.11 5.55
N GLU A 87 -0.37 13.80 6.67
CA GLU A 87 -1.56 13.66 7.50
C GLU A 87 -2.85 13.91 6.70
N ARG A 88 -2.86 14.92 5.83
CA ARG A 88 -3.98 15.23 4.94
C ARG A 88 -4.17 14.18 3.85
N VAL A 89 -3.08 13.66 3.29
CA VAL A 89 -3.12 12.64 2.22
C VAL A 89 -3.64 11.30 2.73
N ILE A 90 -3.26 10.89 3.96
CA ILE A 90 -3.75 9.63 4.54
C ILE A 90 -5.21 9.72 5.01
N ASP A 91 -5.74 10.92 5.23
CA ASP A 91 -7.14 11.12 5.57
C ASP A 91 -8.02 11.14 4.32
N LYS A 92 -8.73 10.02 4.09
CA LYS A 92 -9.67 9.88 2.97
C LYS A 92 -10.82 10.89 3.05
N HIS A 93 -11.25 11.28 4.26
CA HIS A 93 -12.29 12.30 4.40
C HIS A 93 -11.79 13.65 3.86
N TYR A 94 -10.57 14.03 4.24
CA TYR A 94 -9.96 15.27 3.75
C TYR A 94 -9.77 15.25 2.24
N THR A 95 -9.23 14.17 1.66
CA THR A 95 -8.94 14.11 0.23
C THR A 95 -10.20 14.09 -0.65
N TYR A 96 -11.30 13.47 -0.23
CA TYR A 96 -12.57 13.56 -0.97
C TYR A 96 -13.24 14.94 -0.86
N ALA A 97 -13.26 15.54 0.33
CA ALA A 97 -13.74 16.92 0.48
C ALA A 97 -12.92 17.90 -0.37
N LEU A 98 -11.59 17.71 -0.42
CA LEU A 98 -10.73 18.50 -1.29
C LEU A 98 -11.08 18.30 -2.77
N ALA A 99 -11.29 17.06 -3.22
CA ALA A 99 -11.68 16.77 -4.60
C ALA A 99 -13.00 17.47 -4.97
N GLU A 100 -13.99 17.44 -4.09
CA GLU A 100 -15.26 18.16 -4.27
C GLU A 100 -15.04 19.67 -4.43
N THR A 101 -14.29 20.31 -3.52
CA THR A 101 -14.02 21.76 -3.62
C THR A 101 -13.28 22.18 -4.89
N LEU A 102 -12.52 21.26 -5.49
CA LEU A 102 -11.74 21.49 -6.70
C LEU A 102 -12.48 21.07 -7.99
N ASN A 103 -13.72 20.60 -7.88
CA ASN A 103 -14.47 19.98 -8.98
C ASN A 103 -13.71 18.84 -9.66
N VAL A 104 -12.94 18.06 -8.88
CA VAL A 104 -12.31 16.82 -9.32
C VAL A 104 -13.28 15.67 -9.10
N SER A 105 -13.65 14.97 -10.17
CA SER A 105 -14.62 13.87 -10.07
C SER A 105 -14.11 12.79 -9.13
N ALA A 106 -14.93 12.38 -8.17
CA ALA A 106 -14.63 11.36 -7.18
C ALA A 106 -15.94 10.59 -6.85
N PRO A 107 -15.86 9.39 -6.24
CA PRO A 107 -17.04 8.70 -5.76
C PRO A 107 -17.77 9.55 -4.71
N TRP A 108 -19.11 9.58 -4.77
CA TRP A 108 -19.91 10.15 -3.68
C TRP A 108 -19.49 9.52 -2.35
N SER A 109 -19.13 10.34 -1.35
CA SER A 109 -18.47 9.88 -0.12
C SER A 109 -18.85 10.73 1.08
N HIS A 110 -19.44 10.12 2.12
CA HIS A 110 -19.85 10.82 3.35
C HIS A 110 -19.49 10.00 4.59
N SER A 111 -19.20 10.66 5.71
CA SER A 111 -18.84 10.01 6.97
C SER A 111 -19.86 10.33 8.06
N PRO A 112 -21.02 9.63 8.08
CA PRO A 112 -22.06 9.93 9.03
C PRO A 112 -21.63 9.64 10.47
N GLU A 113 -21.98 10.54 11.38
CA GLU A 113 -21.68 10.46 12.81
C GLU A 113 -22.87 9.91 13.62
N SER A 114 -24.02 9.67 12.97
CA SER A 114 -25.19 9.05 13.60
C SER A 114 -26.02 8.21 12.64
N GLU A 115 -26.85 7.32 13.19
CA GLU A 115 -27.80 6.51 12.42
C GLU A 115 -28.84 7.39 11.68
N ALA A 116 -29.33 8.45 12.32
CA ALA A 116 -30.25 9.39 11.70
C ALA A 116 -29.64 10.09 10.47
N GLU A 117 -28.33 10.36 10.51
CA GLU A 117 -27.61 10.93 9.37
C GLU A 117 -27.45 9.90 8.23
N VAL A 118 -27.23 8.62 8.55
CA VAL A 118 -27.24 7.54 7.54
C VAL A 118 -28.59 7.50 6.84
N GLU A 119 -29.71 7.56 7.58
CA GLU A 119 -31.05 7.55 6.99
C GLU A 119 -31.34 8.76 6.10
N LEU A 120 -30.76 9.92 6.43
CA LEU A 120 -30.86 11.12 5.60
C LEU A 120 -30.07 10.95 4.29
N LEU A 121 -28.80 10.56 4.40
CA LEU A 121 -27.88 10.38 3.26
C LEU A 121 -28.30 9.23 2.34
N GLU A 122 -29.02 8.24 2.86
CA GLU A 122 -29.53 7.11 2.09
C GLU A 122 -30.45 7.53 0.93
N LYS A 123 -31.07 8.71 1.01
CA LYS A 123 -31.90 9.23 -0.07
C LYS A 123 -31.11 9.63 -1.32
N ASP A 124 -29.83 9.94 -1.14
CA ASP A 124 -28.93 10.41 -2.21
C ASP A 124 -27.97 9.31 -2.68
N ILE A 125 -28.00 8.13 -2.04
CA ILE A 125 -27.10 7.03 -2.37
C ILE A 125 -27.61 6.19 -3.54
N SER A 126 -26.68 5.80 -4.42
CA SER A 126 -26.94 4.76 -5.43
C SER A 126 -26.35 3.43 -4.97
N TYR A 127 -27.12 2.35 -5.10
CA TYR A 127 -26.66 1.00 -4.81
C TYR A 127 -26.07 0.29 -6.05
N PRO A 128 -25.07 -0.59 -5.89
CA PRO A 128 -24.41 -0.92 -4.62
C PRO A 128 -23.58 0.24 -4.07
N CYS A 129 -23.36 0.27 -2.75
CA CYS A 129 -22.43 1.19 -2.11
C CYS A 129 -21.46 0.43 -1.20
N LEU A 130 -20.46 1.14 -0.69
CA LEU A 130 -19.42 0.62 0.19
C LEU A 130 -19.52 1.27 1.56
N VAL A 131 -19.54 0.45 2.60
CA VAL A 131 -19.30 0.86 3.98
C VAL A 131 -17.84 0.60 4.31
N LYS A 132 -17.06 1.67 4.45
CA LYS A 132 -15.62 1.63 4.70
C LYS A 132 -15.31 2.08 6.13
N PRO A 133 -14.56 1.32 6.93
CA PRO A 133 -14.12 1.77 8.24
C PRO A 133 -13.05 2.87 8.11
N ARG A 134 -13.17 3.94 8.92
CA ARG A 134 -12.12 4.97 9.03
C ARG A 134 -10.86 4.37 9.66
N GLN A 135 -11.01 3.50 10.65
CA GLN A 135 -9.92 2.73 11.27
C GLN A 135 -9.85 1.31 10.69
N SER A 136 -9.34 1.18 9.46
CA SER A 136 -9.33 -0.10 8.73
C SER A 136 -8.59 -1.25 9.44
N HIS A 137 -7.58 -0.96 10.25
CA HIS A 137 -6.83 -1.98 11.01
C HIS A 137 -7.67 -2.58 12.14
N LEU A 138 -8.31 -1.73 12.97
CA LEU A 138 -9.21 -2.18 14.05
C LEU A 138 -10.41 -2.96 13.49
N TYR A 139 -10.98 -2.47 12.39
CA TYR A 139 -12.08 -3.15 11.72
C TYR A 139 -11.68 -4.52 11.18
N PHE A 140 -10.51 -4.64 10.56
CA PHE A 140 -10.02 -5.94 10.08
C PHE A 140 -9.70 -6.91 11.23
N GLU A 141 -9.14 -6.43 12.35
CA GLU A 141 -8.90 -7.26 13.54
C GLU A 141 -10.20 -7.83 14.10
N ARG A 142 -11.27 -7.02 14.11
CA ARG A 142 -12.59 -7.39 14.63
C ARG A 142 -13.39 -8.27 13.69
N PHE A 143 -13.51 -7.88 12.41
CA PHE A 143 -14.46 -8.45 11.45
C PHE A 143 -13.79 -9.27 10.33
N ARG A 144 -12.46 -9.26 10.23
CA ARG A 144 -11.68 -9.92 9.17
C ARG A 144 -12.08 -9.50 7.75
N LYS A 145 -12.71 -8.34 7.61
CA LYS A 145 -13.09 -7.68 6.36
C LYS A 145 -12.44 -6.29 6.31
N LYS A 146 -12.19 -5.75 5.12
CA LYS A 146 -11.65 -4.38 4.94
C LYS A 146 -12.72 -3.33 4.71
N MET A 147 -13.84 -3.74 4.15
CA MET A 147 -15.02 -2.94 3.83
C MET A 147 -16.19 -3.90 3.55
N VAL A 148 -17.41 -3.37 3.54
CA VAL A 148 -18.62 -4.11 3.20
C VAL A 148 -19.25 -3.48 1.97
N ARG A 149 -19.50 -4.28 0.93
CA ARG A 149 -20.35 -3.88 -0.19
C ARG A 149 -21.80 -4.21 0.17
N VAL A 150 -22.68 -3.23 0.04
CA VAL A 150 -24.09 -3.34 0.37
C VAL A 150 -24.93 -3.02 -0.86
N GLU A 151 -25.99 -3.80 -1.06
CA GLU A 151 -26.86 -3.76 -2.25
C GLU A 151 -28.18 -3.02 -1.99
N ASN A 152 -28.48 -2.70 -0.73
CA ASN A 152 -29.71 -2.01 -0.34
C ASN A 152 -29.58 -1.37 1.06
N LYS A 153 -30.63 -0.62 1.44
CA LYS A 153 -30.76 0.09 2.71
C LYS A 153 -30.59 -0.81 3.93
N ASP A 154 -31.23 -1.97 3.94
CA ASP A 154 -31.19 -2.86 5.11
C ASP A 154 -29.76 -3.34 5.37
N GLN A 155 -29.04 -3.71 4.31
CA GLN A 155 -27.64 -4.09 4.38
C GLN A 155 -26.74 -2.91 4.80
N LEU A 156 -27.00 -1.70 4.28
CA LEU A 156 -26.30 -0.48 4.68
C LEU A 156 -26.45 -0.21 6.19
N MET A 157 -27.68 -0.20 6.69
CA MET A 157 -27.98 0.05 8.11
C MET A 157 -27.39 -1.04 9.00
N ALA A 158 -27.46 -2.30 8.59
CA ALA A 158 -26.86 -3.41 9.33
C ALA A 158 -25.34 -3.27 9.43
N ALA A 159 -24.66 -2.97 8.32
CA ALA A 159 -23.21 -2.80 8.29
C ALA A 159 -22.75 -1.57 9.11
N TYR A 160 -23.50 -0.47 9.05
CA TYR A 160 -23.23 0.71 9.87
C TYR A 160 -23.36 0.41 11.37
N ARG A 161 -24.49 -0.20 11.78
CA ARG A 161 -24.75 -0.55 13.19
C ARG A 161 -23.71 -1.54 13.73
N GLU A 162 -23.30 -2.52 12.92
CA GLU A 162 -22.24 -3.48 13.30
C GLU A 162 -20.92 -2.75 13.61
N ALA A 163 -20.52 -1.79 12.77
CA ALA A 163 -19.31 -0.99 13.00
C ALA A 163 -19.46 -0.05 14.22
N ALA A 164 -20.60 0.62 14.34
CA ALA A 164 -20.87 1.56 15.43
C ALA A 164 -20.90 0.86 16.81
N GLN A 165 -21.48 -0.35 16.89
CA GLN A 165 -21.46 -1.18 18.10
C GLN A 165 -20.05 -1.59 18.53
N ALA A 166 -19.11 -1.64 17.59
CA ALA A 166 -17.69 -1.87 17.87
C ALA A 166 -16.92 -0.58 18.17
N GLY A 167 -17.59 0.58 18.26
CA GLY A 167 -16.96 1.89 18.47
C GLY A 167 -16.17 2.39 17.27
N LEU A 168 -16.43 1.85 16.07
CA LEU A 168 -15.70 2.18 14.84
C LEU A 168 -16.51 3.14 13.98
N LYS A 169 -15.84 4.18 13.47
CA LYS A 169 -16.46 5.13 12.54
C LYS A 169 -16.39 4.58 11.11
N THR A 170 -17.38 4.95 10.31
CA THR A 170 -17.49 4.51 8.90
C THR A 170 -17.66 5.68 7.94
N MET A 171 -17.26 5.44 6.70
CA MET A 171 -17.54 6.26 5.52
C MET A 171 -18.44 5.45 4.60
N LEU A 172 -19.52 6.06 4.14
CA LEU A 172 -20.35 5.58 3.05
C LEU A 172 -19.75 6.07 1.75
N GLN A 173 -19.63 5.20 0.76
CA GLN A 173 -19.05 5.57 -0.52
C GLN A 173 -19.74 4.87 -1.68
N GLU A 174 -19.94 5.59 -2.78
CA GLU A 174 -20.42 5.05 -4.04
C GLU A 174 -19.53 3.91 -4.55
N TRP A 175 -20.16 2.86 -5.07
CA TRP A 175 -19.46 1.85 -5.86
C TRP A 175 -19.22 2.35 -7.28
N ILE A 176 -17.96 2.53 -7.66
CA ILE A 176 -17.61 2.80 -9.06
C ILE A 176 -17.55 1.47 -9.82
N PRO A 177 -18.46 1.22 -10.78
CA PRO A 177 -18.50 -0.02 -11.54
C PRO A 177 -17.31 -0.14 -12.50
N GLY A 178 -17.18 -1.31 -13.11
CA GLY A 178 -16.08 -1.64 -14.01
C GLY A 178 -15.12 -2.65 -13.40
N ASP A 179 -14.43 -3.36 -14.29
CA ASP A 179 -13.45 -4.38 -13.96
C ASP A 179 -12.14 -3.78 -13.44
N ASP A 180 -11.19 -4.66 -13.11
CA ASP A 180 -9.86 -4.27 -12.65
C ASP A 180 -9.13 -3.37 -13.66
N ALA A 181 -9.44 -3.52 -14.96
CA ALA A 181 -8.83 -2.77 -16.06
C ALA A 181 -9.16 -1.27 -16.06
N GLN A 182 -10.17 -0.86 -15.29
CA GLN A 182 -10.53 0.55 -15.17
C GLN A 182 -9.66 1.33 -14.18
N GLY A 183 -8.84 0.66 -13.37
CA GLY A 183 -8.00 1.32 -12.36
C GLY A 183 -6.71 1.88 -12.96
N ILE A 184 -6.39 3.13 -12.64
CA ILE A 184 -5.21 3.84 -13.16
C ILE A 184 -4.31 4.28 -12.00
N ASN A 185 -3.01 4.09 -12.16
CA ASN A 185 -1.98 4.69 -11.32
C ASN A 185 -1.38 5.91 -12.04
N TYR A 186 -1.55 7.09 -11.46
CA TYR A 186 -0.87 8.32 -11.85
C TYR A 186 0.29 8.58 -10.88
N ASN A 187 1.51 8.34 -11.34
CA ASN A 187 2.73 8.55 -10.57
C ASN A 187 3.29 9.90 -10.95
N SER A 188 3.77 10.68 -9.99
CA SER A 188 4.39 11.96 -10.28
C SER A 188 5.53 12.30 -9.34
N TYR A 189 6.42 13.16 -9.82
CA TYR A 189 7.33 13.93 -8.99
C TYR A 189 6.84 15.38 -8.97
N CYS A 190 6.50 15.88 -7.79
CA CYS A 190 5.99 17.22 -7.60
C CYS A 190 7.09 18.19 -7.16
N TRP A 191 7.08 19.37 -7.76
CA TRP A 191 7.92 20.52 -7.39
C TRP A 191 7.03 21.74 -7.21
N ASN A 192 7.06 22.37 -6.03
CA ASN A 192 6.20 23.51 -5.69
C ASN A 192 4.71 23.25 -5.97
N GLY A 193 4.19 22.09 -5.57
CA GLY A 193 2.80 21.71 -5.81
C GLY A 193 2.45 21.39 -7.27
N GLN A 194 3.42 21.32 -8.18
CA GLN A 194 3.18 20.99 -9.60
C GLN A 194 3.86 19.67 -9.97
N PRO A 195 3.16 18.72 -10.61
CA PRO A 195 3.79 17.58 -11.25
C PRO A 195 4.78 18.07 -12.34
N VAL A 196 6.07 17.79 -12.19
CA VAL A 196 7.11 18.12 -13.17
C VAL A 196 7.57 16.92 -13.97
N VAL A 197 7.31 15.72 -13.44
CA VAL A 197 7.48 14.42 -14.11
C VAL A 197 6.26 13.60 -13.76
N ASP A 198 5.66 12.93 -14.73
CA ASP A 198 4.57 12.00 -14.49
C ASP A 198 4.71 10.71 -15.29
N PHE A 199 3.99 9.69 -14.84
CA PHE A 199 3.96 8.36 -15.42
C PHE A 199 2.61 7.72 -15.11
N THR A 200 1.90 7.29 -16.15
CA THR A 200 0.60 6.64 -16.04
C THR A 200 0.68 5.16 -16.38
N ALA A 201 -0.11 4.36 -15.66
CA ALA A 201 -0.21 2.93 -15.87
C ALA A 201 -1.62 2.43 -15.57
N GLU A 202 -2.10 1.51 -16.41
CA GLU A 202 -3.40 0.86 -16.28
C GLU A 202 -3.23 -0.45 -15.50
N LYS A 203 -4.04 -0.63 -14.44
CA LYS A 203 -4.12 -1.90 -13.71
C LYS A 203 -4.78 -2.91 -14.65
N VAL A 204 -4.27 -4.12 -14.74
CA VAL A 204 -4.84 -5.18 -15.59
C VAL A 204 -5.51 -6.25 -14.73
N ARG A 205 -4.89 -6.58 -13.58
CA ARG A 205 -5.38 -7.58 -12.63
C ARG A 205 -5.09 -7.20 -11.19
N LEU A 206 -6.07 -7.40 -10.30
CA LEU A 206 -5.95 -7.29 -8.85
C LEU A 206 -5.94 -8.66 -8.15
N SER A 207 -5.37 -8.73 -6.94
CA SER A 207 -5.39 -9.92 -6.10
C SER A 207 -5.85 -9.58 -4.67
N PRO A 208 -7.05 -10.00 -4.22
CA PRO A 208 -8.11 -10.66 -5.00
C PRO A 208 -8.75 -9.74 -6.07
N PRO A 209 -9.52 -10.27 -7.04
CA PRO A 209 -10.21 -9.44 -8.02
C PRO A 209 -11.13 -8.37 -7.39
N SER A 210 -11.38 -7.28 -8.10
CA SER A 210 -12.23 -6.12 -7.72
C SER A 210 -11.78 -5.29 -6.51
N PHE A 211 -11.17 -5.88 -5.49
CA PHE A 211 -10.83 -5.22 -4.21
C PHE A 211 -9.36 -5.32 -3.81
N GLY A 212 -8.59 -6.10 -4.56
CA GLY A 212 -7.22 -6.43 -4.21
C GLY A 212 -6.21 -5.37 -4.57
N VAL A 213 -4.96 -5.75 -4.33
CA VAL A 213 -3.80 -4.97 -4.78
C VAL A 213 -3.49 -5.31 -6.23
N PRO A 214 -2.94 -4.37 -7.03
CA PRO A 214 -2.50 -4.69 -8.38
C PRO A 214 -1.45 -5.80 -8.35
N CYS A 215 -1.65 -6.79 -9.22
CA CYS A 215 -0.71 -7.87 -9.50
C CYS A 215 -0.27 -7.89 -10.96
N VAL A 216 -1.03 -7.27 -11.87
CA VAL A 216 -0.55 -6.96 -13.23
C VAL A 216 -0.93 -5.54 -13.57
N VAL A 217 0.02 -4.78 -14.13
CA VAL A 217 -0.13 -3.38 -14.52
C VAL A 217 0.62 -3.16 -15.83
N VAL A 218 0.13 -2.29 -16.71
CA VAL A 218 0.79 -1.94 -17.98
C VAL A 218 1.05 -0.44 -18.07
N SER A 219 2.24 -0.04 -18.54
CA SER A 219 2.54 1.36 -18.79
C SER A 219 1.65 1.87 -19.92
N LYS A 220 0.98 3.02 -19.72
CA LYS A 220 0.03 3.57 -20.68
C LYS A 220 -0.21 5.05 -20.44
N PRO A 221 0.03 5.92 -21.43
CA PRO A 221 -0.36 7.33 -21.39
C PRO A 221 -1.87 7.50 -21.24
N ILE A 222 -2.27 8.18 -20.18
CA ILE A 222 -3.67 8.53 -19.87
C ILE A 222 -3.69 10.02 -19.51
N PRO A 223 -3.66 10.93 -20.50
CA PRO A 223 -3.58 12.37 -20.25
C PRO A 223 -4.80 12.94 -19.50
N GLU A 224 -5.94 12.25 -19.54
CA GLU A 224 -7.20 12.68 -18.91
C GLU A 224 -7.12 12.77 -17.38
N VAL A 225 -6.17 12.06 -16.75
CA VAL A 225 -5.97 12.12 -15.29
C VAL A 225 -4.96 13.19 -14.86
N SER A 226 -4.18 13.75 -15.78
CA SER A 226 -3.10 14.70 -15.45
C SER A 226 -3.62 16.01 -14.86
N GLU A 227 -4.65 16.61 -15.46
CA GLU A 227 -5.20 17.88 -14.98
C GLU A 227 -5.92 17.75 -13.62
N PRO A 228 -6.80 16.75 -13.38
CA PRO A 228 -7.33 16.46 -12.05
C PRO A 228 -6.24 16.21 -11.00
N ALA A 229 -5.21 15.44 -11.34
CA ALA A 229 -4.09 15.16 -10.43
C ALA A 229 -3.31 16.43 -10.07
N ALA A 230 -2.99 17.26 -11.06
CA ALA A 230 -2.28 18.52 -10.84
C ALA A 230 -3.06 19.49 -9.95
N LYS A 231 -4.40 19.58 -10.10
CA LYS A 231 -5.28 20.39 -9.22
C LYS A 231 -5.17 19.93 -7.76
N MET A 232 -5.33 18.64 -7.51
CA MET A 232 -5.26 18.05 -6.16
C MET A 232 -3.88 18.28 -5.53
N LEU A 233 -2.81 17.96 -6.25
CA LEU A 233 -1.43 18.08 -5.77
C LEU A 233 -1.04 19.54 -5.51
N LYS A 234 -1.52 20.48 -6.32
CA LYS A 234 -1.33 21.92 -6.11
C LYS A 234 -2.01 22.40 -4.83
N ALA A 235 -3.27 22.04 -4.63
CA ALA A 235 -4.03 22.47 -3.45
C ALA A 235 -3.47 21.89 -2.15
N LEU A 236 -2.89 20.69 -2.20
CA LEU A 236 -2.16 20.09 -1.09
C LEU A 236 -0.81 20.77 -0.81
N GLY A 237 -0.27 21.55 -1.75
CA GLY A 237 1.12 22.00 -1.70
C GLY A 237 2.11 20.82 -1.78
N PHE A 238 1.73 19.76 -2.49
CA PHE A 238 2.47 18.49 -2.47
C PHE A 238 3.87 18.63 -3.05
N TYR A 239 4.82 17.89 -2.47
CA TYR A 239 6.22 17.92 -2.87
C TYR A 239 6.85 16.53 -2.83
N GLY A 240 7.67 16.19 -3.82
CA GLY A 240 8.29 14.88 -3.95
C GLY A 240 7.42 13.87 -4.71
N TYR A 241 7.65 12.57 -4.48
CA TYR A 241 6.94 11.52 -5.20
C TYR A 241 5.51 11.34 -4.68
N SER A 242 4.56 11.20 -5.61
CA SER A 242 3.18 10.82 -5.32
C SER A 242 2.71 9.71 -6.26
N CYS A 243 1.75 8.91 -5.80
CA CYS A 243 0.98 7.99 -6.63
C CYS A 243 -0.51 8.20 -6.35
N MET A 244 -1.19 8.87 -7.26
CA MET A 244 -2.65 9.01 -7.24
C MET A 244 -3.29 7.82 -7.95
N GLU A 245 -4.40 7.33 -7.41
CA GLU A 245 -5.20 6.31 -8.06
C GLU A 245 -6.49 6.93 -8.61
N PHE A 246 -6.83 6.55 -9.83
CA PHE A 246 -8.11 6.86 -10.45
C PHE A 246 -8.81 5.56 -10.85
N LYS A 247 -10.13 5.61 -11.02
CA LYS A 247 -10.89 4.54 -11.66
C LYS A 247 -11.80 5.13 -12.73
N ARG A 248 -11.73 4.59 -13.94
CA ARG A 248 -12.67 4.94 -15.01
C ARG A 248 -14.04 4.36 -14.69
N ASP A 249 -15.04 5.22 -14.63
CA ASP A 249 -16.41 4.80 -14.41
C ASP A 249 -16.99 4.25 -15.71
N ALA A 250 -17.43 2.99 -15.68
CA ALA A 250 -17.97 2.33 -16.88
C ALA A 250 -19.30 2.93 -17.35
N ARG A 251 -19.99 3.73 -16.53
CA ARG A 251 -21.29 4.33 -16.86
C ARG A 251 -21.16 5.55 -17.77
N ASP A 252 -20.19 6.42 -17.48
CA ASP A 252 -20.01 7.71 -18.15
C ASP A 252 -18.62 7.89 -18.80
N GLY A 253 -17.68 6.97 -18.54
CA GLY A 253 -16.32 6.99 -19.07
C GLY A 253 -15.36 7.95 -18.36
N SER A 254 -15.81 8.67 -17.33
CA SER A 254 -15.02 9.64 -16.57
C SER A 254 -14.08 8.96 -15.58
N TYR A 255 -12.93 9.58 -15.30
CA TYR A 255 -12.00 9.08 -14.29
C TYR A 255 -12.34 9.67 -12.92
N LYS A 256 -12.73 8.81 -11.98
CA LYS A 256 -13.00 9.17 -10.58
C LYS A 256 -11.71 9.04 -9.77
N PHE A 257 -11.36 10.09 -9.03
CA PHE A 257 -10.27 10.09 -8.05
C PHE A 257 -10.58 9.08 -6.93
N MET A 258 -9.63 8.19 -6.65
CA MET A 258 -9.80 7.13 -5.66
C MET A 258 -8.96 7.36 -4.40
N GLU A 259 -7.68 7.68 -4.52
CA GLU A 259 -6.78 7.96 -3.39
C GLU A 259 -5.47 8.60 -3.82
N ILE A 260 -4.72 9.16 -2.86
CA ILE A 260 -3.34 9.63 -3.04
C ILE A 260 -2.46 8.83 -2.08
N ASN A 261 -1.34 8.30 -2.60
CA ASN A 261 -0.29 7.66 -1.82
C ASN A 261 0.96 8.54 -1.86
N ALA A 262 1.48 8.96 -0.70
CA ALA A 262 2.68 9.78 -0.58
C ALA A 262 3.98 8.96 -0.38
N ARG A 263 3.99 7.73 -0.92
CA ARG A 263 5.13 6.79 -0.91
C ARG A 263 5.11 5.91 -2.14
N TYR A 264 6.27 5.38 -2.52
CA TYR A 264 6.44 4.55 -3.72
C TYR A 264 5.40 3.42 -3.79
N ASN A 265 4.74 3.31 -4.94
CA ASN A 265 3.79 2.23 -5.15
C ASN A 265 4.49 0.90 -5.39
N ARG A 266 3.73 -0.20 -5.25
CA ARG A 266 4.26 -1.56 -5.39
C ARG A 266 4.89 -1.81 -6.77
N SER A 267 4.33 -1.21 -7.82
CA SER A 267 4.77 -1.36 -9.21
C SER A 267 5.80 -0.32 -9.64
N ILE A 268 6.54 0.30 -8.71
CA ILE A 268 7.50 1.37 -9.04
C ILE A 268 8.57 0.93 -10.04
N LEU A 269 8.94 -0.35 -10.04
CA LEU A 269 9.90 -0.91 -11.00
C LEU A 269 9.41 -0.78 -12.45
N LEU A 270 8.09 -0.67 -12.67
CA LEU A 270 7.52 -0.42 -13.99
C LEU A 270 7.98 0.93 -14.54
N SER A 271 7.83 2.02 -13.77
CA SER A 271 8.23 3.34 -14.26
C SER A 271 9.74 3.38 -14.51
N ILE A 272 10.53 2.75 -13.62
CA ILE A 272 11.99 2.65 -13.76
C ILE A 272 12.35 1.96 -15.08
N SER A 273 11.72 0.82 -15.37
CA SER A 273 11.97 0.05 -16.60
C SER A 273 11.46 0.74 -17.86
N CYS A 274 10.49 1.63 -17.72
CA CYS A 274 10.01 2.49 -18.79
C CYS A 274 10.86 3.76 -18.99
N GLY A 275 11.87 4.02 -18.15
CA GLY A 275 12.80 5.14 -18.27
C GLY A 275 12.66 6.24 -17.22
N ILE A 276 11.68 6.16 -16.31
CA ILE A 276 11.46 7.15 -15.24
C ILE A 276 11.78 6.55 -13.87
N ASN A 277 12.96 6.88 -13.35
CA ASN A 277 13.41 6.43 -12.04
C ASN A 277 13.12 7.46 -10.94
N PHE A 278 11.90 7.45 -10.39
CA PHE A 278 11.48 8.39 -9.35
C PHE A 278 12.37 8.37 -8.08
N PRO A 279 12.81 7.21 -7.53
CA PRO A 279 13.78 7.19 -6.44
C PRO A 279 15.08 7.90 -6.78
N TRP A 280 15.59 7.74 -8.01
CA TRP A 280 16.79 8.45 -8.47
C TRP A 280 16.55 9.95 -8.63
N LEU A 281 15.40 10.37 -9.17
CA LEU A 281 15.03 11.77 -9.24
C LEU A 281 14.96 12.42 -7.85
N MET A 282 14.39 11.71 -6.88
CA MET A 282 14.36 12.15 -5.48
C MET A 282 15.77 12.28 -4.91
N TYR A 283 16.63 11.29 -5.15
CA TYR A 283 18.02 11.32 -4.70
C TYR A 283 18.80 12.49 -5.29
N CYS A 284 18.78 12.67 -6.62
CA CYS A 284 19.47 13.79 -7.29
C CYS A 284 18.93 15.14 -6.83
N HIS A 285 17.62 15.25 -6.63
CA HIS A 285 17.05 16.46 -6.08
C HIS A 285 17.62 16.76 -4.69
N LEU A 286 17.51 15.83 -3.73
CA LEU A 286 17.92 16.10 -2.35
C LEU A 286 19.42 16.33 -2.21
N THR A 287 20.24 15.60 -2.98
CA THR A 287 21.71 15.64 -2.86
C THR A 287 22.38 16.70 -3.74
N GLN A 288 21.75 17.11 -4.84
CA GLN A 288 22.37 18.01 -5.84
C GLN A 288 21.52 19.26 -6.12
N GLY A 289 20.34 19.37 -5.53
CA GLY A 289 19.39 20.45 -5.84
C GLY A 289 18.82 20.37 -7.26
N GLN A 290 19.02 19.25 -7.96
CA GLN A 290 18.60 19.11 -9.35
C GLN A 290 17.08 18.98 -9.45
N ARG A 291 16.43 19.99 -10.05
CA ARG A 291 15.01 19.92 -10.36
C ARG A 291 14.74 18.88 -11.47
N PRO A 292 13.86 17.89 -11.24
CA PRO A 292 13.44 16.97 -12.29
C PRO A 292 12.69 17.69 -13.42
N SER A 293 12.88 17.22 -14.65
CA SER A 293 12.20 17.70 -15.86
C SER A 293 11.42 16.58 -16.51
N ALA A 294 10.35 16.91 -17.24
CA ALA A 294 9.55 15.94 -17.97
C ALA A 294 10.40 15.06 -18.88
N MET A 295 10.06 13.77 -18.94
CA MET A 295 10.78 12.75 -19.73
C MET A 295 9.77 11.84 -20.42
N PRO A 296 10.02 11.42 -21.68
CA PRO A 296 9.22 10.37 -22.30
C PRO A 296 9.44 9.03 -21.58
N TYR A 297 8.47 8.14 -21.67
CA TYR A 297 8.58 6.78 -21.14
C TYR A 297 8.02 5.73 -22.11
N ALA A 298 8.54 4.50 -22.02
CA ALA A 298 8.09 3.40 -22.86
C ALA A 298 6.65 2.95 -22.51
N ASN A 299 5.81 2.81 -23.54
CA ASN A 299 4.42 2.38 -23.45
C ASN A 299 4.30 0.86 -23.70
N GLY A 300 3.29 0.21 -23.12
CA GLY A 300 2.98 -1.20 -23.38
C GLY A 300 3.90 -2.19 -22.66
N ILE A 301 4.62 -1.76 -21.62
CA ILE A 301 5.44 -2.64 -20.79
C ILE A 301 4.59 -3.11 -19.61
N TYR A 302 4.55 -4.42 -19.36
CA TYR A 302 3.87 -4.99 -18.21
C TYR A 302 4.77 -5.12 -17.00
N TRP A 303 4.20 -4.88 -15.82
CA TRP A 303 4.75 -5.31 -14.54
C TRP A 303 3.85 -6.39 -13.95
N ILE A 304 4.45 -7.49 -13.50
CA ILE A 304 3.74 -8.69 -13.06
C ILE A 304 4.27 -9.10 -11.68
N ASP A 305 3.42 -9.09 -10.66
CA ASP A 305 3.65 -9.81 -9.40
C ASP A 305 3.37 -11.29 -9.62
N GLU A 306 4.37 -11.99 -10.14
CA GLU A 306 4.27 -13.33 -10.70
C GLU A 306 3.69 -14.35 -9.70
N LEU A 307 4.06 -14.24 -8.43
CA LEU A 307 3.58 -15.16 -7.40
C LEU A 307 2.13 -14.89 -7.03
N ARG A 308 1.71 -13.62 -6.96
CA ARG A 308 0.31 -13.27 -6.68
C ARG A 308 -0.59 -13.53 -7.87
N ASP A 309 -0.16 -13.19 -9.08
CA ASP A 309 -0.96 -13.35 -10.27
C ASP A 309 -1.24 -14.82 -10.57
N ILE A 310 -0.24 -15.70 -10.40
CA ILE A 310 -0.45 -17.16 -10.50
C ILE A 310 -1.41 -17.66 -9.41
N ALA A 311 -1.23 -17.22 -8.16
CA ALA A 311 -2.09 -17.64 -7.05
C ALA A 311 -3.55 -17.18 -7.24
N ALA A 312 -3.77 -15.96 -7.74
CA ALA A 312 -5.08 -15.40 -8.05
C ALA A 312 -5.67 -16.00 -9.35
N GLY A 313 -4.83 -16.35 -10.32
CA GLY A 313 -5.23 -16.94 -11.60
C GLY A 313 -6.02 -18.23 -11.43
N VAL A 314 -5.62 -19.08 -10.47
CA VAL A 314 -6.37 -20.31 -10.13
C VAL A 314 -7.80 -19.99 -9.64
N GLN A 315 -7.97 -18.91 -8.87
CA GLN A 315 -9.29 -18.47 -8.40
C GLN A 315 -10.11 -17.87 -9.56
N ARG A 316 -9.48 -17.03 -10.40
CA ARG A 316 -10.12 -16.36 -11.55
C ARG A 316 -10.62 -17.32 -12.62
N ILE A 317 -9.84 -18.33 -12.99
CA ILE A 317 -10.27 -19.34 -13.99
C ILE A 317 -11.53 -20.06 -13.49
N ARG A 318 -11.61 -20.33 -12.18
CA ARG A 318 -12.76 -21.01 -11.56
C ARG A 318 -13.97 -20.11 -11.38
N GLN A 319 -13.80 -18.83 -11.04
CA GLN A 319 -14.88 -17.93 -10.64
C GLN A 319 -15.34 -16.96 -11.73
N GLU A 320 -14.43 -16.49 -12.59
CA GLU A 320 -14.69 -15.38 -13.51
C GLU A 320 -14.68 -15.78 -15.00
N ARG A 321 -14.44 -17.08 -15.30
CA ARG A 321 -14.30 -17.60 -16.68
C ARG A 321 -13.36 -16.73 -17.55
N TYR A 322 -12.31 -16.19 -16.93
CA TYR A 322 -11.35 -15.32 -17.59
C TYR A 322 -10.65 -16.08 -18.73
N SER A 323 -10.53 -15.45 -19.91
CA SER A 323 -9.91 -16.11 -21.07
C SER A 323 -8.45 -16.43 -20.79
N LEU A 324 -8.03 -17.67 -21.07
CA LEU A 324 -6.63 -18.10 -20.94
C LEU A 324 -5.70 -17.25 -21.80
N SER A 325 -6.15 -16.80 -22.98
CA SER A 325 -5.38 -15.91 -23.85
C SER A 325 -5.07 -14.58 -23.17
N LYS A 326 -6.07 -13.95 -22.56
CA LYS A 326 -5.91 -12.69 -21.81
C LYS A 326 -5.07 -12.86 -20.54
N PHE A 327 -5.08 -14.06 -19.95
CA PHE A 327 -4.24 -14.36 -18.80
C PHE A 327 -2.76 -14.39 -19.18
N ILE A 328 -2.44 -15.06 -20.29
CA ILE A 328 -1.07 -15.28 -20.78
C ILE A 328 -0.49 -14.03 -21.46
N GLU A 329 -1.31 -13.18 -22.06
CA GLU A 329 -0.88 -12.00 -22.82
C GLU A 329 0.22 -11.15 -22.13
N PRO A 330 0.10 -10.76 -20.84
CA PRO A 330 1.17 -10.03 -20.15
C PRO A 330 2.52 -10.77 -20.06
N TYR A 331 2.50 -12.10 -20.01
CA TYR A 331 3.70 -12.94 -19.89
C TYR A 331 4.41 -13.16 -21.22
N VAL A 332 3.73 -12.95 -22.35
CA VAL A 332 4.34 -13.06 -23.69
C VAL A 332 4.71 -11.71 -24.28
N GLY A 333 4.04 -10.63 -23.84
CA GLY A 333 4.40 -9.26 -24.20
C GLY A 333 5.66 -8.76 -23.50
N PRO A 334 6.14 -7.55 -23.83
CA PRO A 334 7.24 -6.91 -23.09
C PRO A 334 6.88 -6.73 -21.62
N HIS A 335 7.63 -7.36 -20.72
CA HIS A 335 7.30 -7.33 -19.29
C HIS A 335 8.52 -7.40 -18.39
N ILE A 336 8.29 -7.06 -17.13
CA ILE A 336 9.18 -7.27 -16.00
C ILE A 336 8.42 -7.98 -14.87
N PHE A 337 9.16 -8.73 -14.07
CA PHE A 337 8.63 -9.37 -12.85
C PHE A 337 8.83 -8.47 -11.63
N ALA A 338 7.96 -8.65 -10.63
CA ALA A 338 8.00 -7.85 -9.42
C ALA A 338 9.14 -8.25 -8.49
N VAL A 339 9.49 -9.55 -8.46
CA VAL A 339 10.49 -10.08 -7.52
C VAL A 339 11.57 -10.88 -8.24
N PHE A 340 11.20 -11.68 -9.23
CA PHE A 340 12.16 -12.46 -10.00
C PHE A 340 13.07 -11.56 -10.85
N ASP A 341 14.37 -11.59 -10.53
CA ASP A 341 15.43 -11.00 -11.35
C ASP A 341 16.58 -12.02 -11.47
N TRP A 342 16.95 -12.38 -12.70
CA TRP A 342 18.08 -13.26 -12.98
C TRP A 342 19.40 -12.74 -12.38
N LYS A 343 19.54 -11.42 -12.26
CA LYS A 343 20.73 -10.80 -11.67
C LYS A 343 20.66 -10.79 -10.15
N ASP A 344 19.49 -10.96 -9.53
CA ASP A 344 19.31 -10.95 -8.08
C ASP A 344 18.22 -11.95 -7.62
N LEU A 345 18.55 -13.23 -7.61
CA LEU A 345 17.59 -14.30 -7.30
C LEU A 345 17.21 -14.38 -5.81
N ARG A 346 17.97 -13.75 -4.91
CA ARG A 346 17.82 -13.94 -3.45
C ARG A 346 16.45 -13.48 -2.91
N PRO A 347 15.92 -12.29 -3.30
CA PRO A 347 14.58 -11.88 -2.87
C PRO A 347 13.49 -12.85 -3.33
N PHE A 348 13.57 -13.35 -4.56
CA PHE A 348 12.60 -14.32 -5.10
C PHE A 348 12.61 -15.63 -4.32
N VAL A 349 13.79 -16.22 -4.09
CA VAL A 349 13.93 -17.45 -3.30
C VAL A 349 13.38 -17.24 -1.88
N LYS A 350 13.75 -16.14 -1.23
CA LYS A 350 13.23 -15.80 0.10
C LYS A 350 11.70 -15.71 0.10
N ARG A 351 11.13 -15.02 -0.89
CA ARG A 351 9.67 -14.85 -1.01
C ARG A 351 8.97 -16.20 -1.16
N CYS A 352 9.48 -17.10 -1.99
CA CYS A 352 8.95 -18.46 -2.14
C CYS A 352 9.01 -19.24 -0.83
N LEU A 353 10.15 -19.22 -0.13
CA LEU A 353 10.31 -19.91 1.16
C LEU A 353 9.35 -19.38 2.22
N ASP A 354 9.16 -18.06 2.31
CA ASP A 354 8.24 -17.46 3.28
C ASP A 354 6.78 -17.78 2.96
N LEU A 355 6.40 -17.83 1.68
CA LEU A 355 5.08 -18.31 1.27
C LEU A 355 4.85 -19.78 1.62
N CYS A 356 5.85 -20.65 1.40
CA CYS A 356 5.79 -22.06 1.81
C CYS A 356 5.64 -22.21 3.32
N ARG A 357 6.37 -21.42 4.12
CA ARG A 357 6.25 -21.41 5.58
C ARG A 357 4.85 -20.99 6.03
N ILE A 358 4.29 -19.92 5.46
CA ILE A 358 2.94 -19.46 5.80
C ILE A 358 1.89 -20.53 5.44
N ALA A 359 2.01 -21.15 4.27
CA ALA A 359 1.13 -22.23 3.87
C ALA A 359 1.24 -23.45 4.80
N GLY A 360 2.46 -23.82 5.18
CA GLY A 360 2.74 -24.90 6.13
C GLY A 360 2.14 -24.64 7.51
N THR A 361 2.32 -23.44 8.07
CA THR A 361 1.73 -23.06 9.36
C THR A 361 0.20 -23.14 9.31
N LYS A 362 -0.43 -22.58 8.26
CA LYS A 362 -1.89 -22.67 8.08
C LYS A 362 -2.39 -24.11 7.95
N PHE A 363 -1.64 -24.96 7.25
CA PHE A 363 -1.99 -26.38 7.10
C PHE A 363 -1.91 -27.13 8.44
N LEU A 364 -0.87 -26.86 9.23
CA LEU A 364 -0.70 -27.43 10.58
C LEU A 364 -1.75 -26.92 11.57
N GLU A 365 -2.13 -25.64 11.48
CA GLU A 365 -3.24 -25.06 12.25
C GLU A 365 -4.57 -25.70 11.87
N ALA A 366 -4.87 -25.85 10.57
CA ALA A 366 -6.07 -26.51 10.07
C ALA A 366 -6.16 -27.99 10.48
N LYS A 367 -5.01 -28.66 10.64
CA LYS A 367 -4.92 -30.04 11.17
C LYS A 367 -4.86 -30.13 12.70
N GLY A 368 -5.01 -29.02 13.42
CA GLY A 368 -5.03 -29.01 14.90
C GLY A 368 -3.68 -29.33 15.56
N TRP A 369 -2.58 -29.36 14.82
CA TRP A 369 -1.27 -29.79 15.32
C TRP A 369 -0.67 -28.84 16.36
N PHE A 370 -0.90 -27.53 16.21
CA PHE A 370 -0.46 -26.53 17.19
C PHE A 370 -1.34 -26.49 18.45
N ALA A 371 -2.63 -26.87 18.35
CA ALA A 371 -3.50 -27.02 19.51
C ALA A 371 -3.09 -28.22 20.38
N ALA A 372 -2.55 -29.28 19.77
CA ALA A 372 -2.01 -30.44 20.49
C ALA A 372 -0.71 -30.13 21.24
N ARG A 373 0.14 -29.24 20.69
CA ARG A 373 1.42 -28.87 21.30
C ARG A 373 1.26 -27.98 22.53
N LYS A 374 0.30 -27.05 22.53
CA LYS A 374 -0.08 -26.27 23.73
C LYS A 374 -0.69 -27.14 24.84
N ARG A 375 -1.41 -28.22 24.51
CA ARG A 375 -1.94 -29.17 25.50
C ARG A 375 -0.84 -30.02 26.15
N ASN A 376 0.21 -30.36 25.42
CA ASN A 376 1.34 -31.15 25.96
C ASN A 376 2.34 -30.34 26.78
N GLU A 377 2.37 -29.00 26.67
CA GLU A 377 3.18 -28.14 27.55
C GLU A 377 2.47 -27.79 28.87
N ILE A 378 1.13 -27.85 28.93
CA ILE A 378 0.34 -27.62 30.15
C ILE A 378 0.29 -28.87 31.07
N ASN A 379 0.67 -30.05 30.57
CA ASN A 379 0.60 -31.33 31.30
C ASN A 379 1.97 -31.92 31.72
N LYS A 380 3.02 -31.10 31.85
CA LYS A 380 4.23 -31.54 32.58
C LYS A 380 4.02 -31.28 34.08
N PRO A 381 3.89 -32.30 34.94
CA PRO A 381 3.85 -32.08 36.38
C PRO A 381 5.18 -31.50 36.85
N ALA A 382 5.10 -30.35 37.51
CA ALA A 382 6.21 -29.76 38.23
C ALA A 382 6.46 -30.56 39.52
N GLN A 383 7.74 -30.63 39.89
CA GLN A 383 8.29 -30.95 41.22
C GLN A 383 8.67 -32.41 41.51
N VAL A 384 9.79 -32.82 40.93
CA VAL A 384 10.94 -33.23 41.75
C VAL A 384 11.60 -31.95 42.23
N LEU A 385 11.47 -31.62 43.53
CA LEU A 385 12.34 -30.77 44.36
C LEU A 385 11.61 -30.52 45.69
N GLN A 386 11.44 -31.59 46.48
CA GLN A 386 11.33 -31.50 47.93
C GLN A 386 12.50 -32.30 48.50
N ARG A 387 13.67 -31.68 48.54
CA ARG A 387 14.76 -32.01 49.45
C ARG A 387 15.59 -30.74 49.57
N GLU A 388 15.83 -30.34 50.82
CA GLU A 388 16.51 -29.12 51.27
C GLU A 388 15.57 -27.92 51.48
N GLU A 389 14.90 -27.89 52.64
CA GLU A 389 15.33 -27.05 53.77
C GLU A 389 14.34 -27.12 54.96
N ARG A 390 14.86 -27.62 56.11
CA ARG A 390 14.48 -27.36 57.53
C ARG A 390 13.17 -28.00 58.05
N GLY A 391 13.12 -28.64 59.22
CA GLY A 391 14.05 -28.84 60.34
C GLY A 391 13.84 -30.25 60.94
N LEU A 392 14.64 -30.69 61.90
CA LEU A 392 14.29 -30.58 63.32
C LEU A 392 12.80 -30.85 63.60
#